data_AF-A0A8J4S4H5-F1
#
_entry.id   AF-A0A8J4S4H5-F1
#
_cell.length_a   1.000
_cell.length_b   1.000
_cell.length_c   1.000
_cell.angle_alpha   90.00
_cell.angle_beta   90.00
_cell.angle_gamma   90.00
#
_symmetry.space_group_name_H-M   'P 1'
#
loop_
_entity.id
_entity.type
_entity.pdbx_description
1 polymer ?
#
loop_
_entity_poly.entity_id
_entity_poly.type
_entity_poly.pdbx_seq_one_letter_code
_entity_poly.pdbx_strand_id
1 'polypeptide(L)'
;MSDECHVTVSFGKQSAVLRFSPQDPQALDNLKTQISEQFQLAPQYQRLVLRGRDVKASTVLTDRCKILLLRNRAFHENQAIDLNELDDDKLLVQVVRGKSRYDVIFQQSDGILDVKKRLSGVLGLSSPQALRLVVKGKTPGDETKLESLAGSKRVIKCMALLQAQQHVVQEKEEELRELLNELASAQAALQRVKRQMARNFTSREESLFELSRVLDEGQRIAGNLELVQHHLAGGGASKTGPRAGEQILEAVTQAIAEANSLAEEAQALLETHSVI
;
A
#
# COMPACT_ATOMS: atom_id res chain seq x y z
N MET A 1 -26.68 31.65 -34.24
CA MET A 1 -25.29 31.50 -33.81
C MET A 1 -25.31 30.47 -32.71
N SER A 2 -24.65 29.33 -32.91
CA SER A 2 -24.67 28.23 -31.95
C SER A 2 -23.72 28.58 -30.81
N ASP A 3 -24.25 29.01 -29.66
CA ASP A 3 -23.45 29.31 -28.46
C ASP A 3 -22.96 28.00 -27.83
N GLU A 4 -22.02 27.31 -28.49
CA GLU A 4 -21.31 26.18 -27.93
C GLU A 4 -20.41 26.66 -26.78
N CYS A 5 -20.73 26.20 -25.57
CA CYS A 5 -19.96 26.45 -24.38
C CYS A 5 -19.04 25.26 -24.09
N HIS A 6 -17.92 25.53 -23.45
CA HIS A 6 -16.92 24.55 -23.09
C HIS A 6 -16.90 24.37 -21.57
N VAL A 7 -16.76 23.13 -21.11
CA VAL A 7 -16.63 22.81 -19.68
C VAL A 7 -15.42 21.92 -19.47
N THR A 8 -14.60 22.24 -18.49
CA THR A 8 -13.50 21.37 -18.08
C THR A 8 -14.01 20.40 -17.02
N VAL A 9 -13.99 19.11 -17.32
CA VAL A 9 -14.32 18.04 -16.38
C VAL A 9 -13.04 17.44 -15.85
N SER A 10 -12.85 17.45 -14.53
CA SER A 10 -11.72 16.80 -13.86
C SER A 10 -12.13 15.54 -13.12
N PHE A 11 -11.35 14.47 -13.28
CA PHE A 11 -11.53 13.19 -12.63
C PHE A 11 -10.19 12.66 -12.12
N GLY A 12 -9.94 12.80 -10.81
CA GLY A 12 -8.64 12.46 -10.21
C GLY A 12 -7.50 13.30 -10.80
N LYS A 13 -6.55 12.66 -11.48
CA LYS A 13 -5.43 13.32 -12.18
C LYS A 13 -5.72 13.64 -13.65
N GLN A 14 -6.86 13.19 -14.18
CA GLN A 14 -7.24 13.38 -15.58
C GLN A 14 -8.21 14.55 -15.72
N SER A 15 -8.15 15.25 -16.84
CA SER A 15 -9.10 16.31 -17.17
C SER A 15 -9.35 16.37 -18.67
N ALA A 16 -10.58 16.68 -19.06
CA ALA A 16 -10.97 16.85 -20.45
C ALA A 16 -11.86 18.08 -20.61
N VAL A 17 -11.80 18.71 -21.79
CA VAL A 17 -12.69 19.82 -22.15
C VAL A 17 -13.81 19.26 -23.01
N LEU A 18 -15.04 19.38 -22.53
CA LEU A 18 -16.24 18.88 -23.19
C LEU A 18 -17.12 20.04 -23.67
N ARG A 19 -17.92 19.79 -24.69
CA ARG A 19 -18.78 20.80 -25.31
C ARG A 19 -20.22 20.61 -24.84
N PHE A 20 -20.90 21.70 -24.54
CA PHE A 20 -22.32 21.68 -24.18
C PHE A 20 -23.04 22.91 -24.72
N SER A 21 -24.34 22.76 -24.97
CA SER A 21 -25.21 23.87 -25.38
C SER A 21 -26.08 24.30 -24.19
N PRO A 22 -25.88 25.47 -23.59
CA PRO A 22 -26.65 25.89 -22.40
C PRO A 22 -28.14 26.11 -22.68
N GLN A 23 -28.52 26.26 -23.95
CA GLN A 23 -29.91 26.45 -24.38
C GLN A 23 -30.66 25.13 -24.58
N ASP A 24 -29.95 24.00 -24.59
CA ASP A 24 -30.55 22.68 -24.78
C ASP A 24 -31.05 22.12 -23.43
N PRO A 25 -32.34 21.78 -23.28
CA PRO A 25 -32.86 21.15 -22.07
C PRO A 25 -32.21 19.78 -21.77
N GLN A 26 -31.60 19.12 -22.77
CA GLN A 26 -30.87 17.86 -22.63
C GLN A 26 -29.35 18.05 -22.46
N ALA A 27 -28.87 19.28 -22.29
CA ALA A 27 -27.44 19.60 -22.22
C ALA A 27 -26.69 18.80 -21.15
N LEU A 28 -27.32 18.58 -19.99
CA LEU A 28 -26.71 17.83 -18.90
C LEU A 28 -26.58 16.34 -19.23
N ASP A 29 -27.57 15.75 -19.89
CA ASP A 29 -27.54 14.34 -20.27
C ASP A 29 -26.53 14.12 -21.41
N ASN A 30 -26.50 15.02 -22.39
CA ASN A 30 -25.50 15.04 -23.45
C ASN A 30 -24.07 15.18 -22.88
N LEU A 31 -23.89 16.04 -21.87
CA LEU A 31 -22.61 16.16 -21.16
C LEU A 31 -22.23 14.86 -20.44
N LYS A 32 -23.18 14.20 -19.77
CA LYS A 32 -22.92 12.90 -19.12
C LYS A 32 -22.54 11.81 -20.11
N THR A 33 -23.15 11.80 -21.30
CA THR A 33 -22.79 10.87 -22.38
C THR A 33 -21.36 11.10 -22.85
N GLN A 34 -20.96 12.35 -23.10
CA GLN A 34 -19.57 12.68 -23.45
C GLN A 34 -18.58 12.31 -22.34
N ILE A 35 -18.95 12.52 -21.07
CA ILE A 35 -18.14 12.06 -19.92
C ILE A 35 -17.99 10.54 -19.92
N SER A 36 -19.05 9.80 -20.26
CA SER A 36 -19.01 8.34 -20.34
C SER A 36 -18.03 7.85 -21.40
N GLU A 37 -18.01 8.50 -22.57
CA GLU A 37 -17.08 8.17 -23.65
C GLU A 37 -15.63 8.49 -23.26
N GLN A 38 -15.40 9.66 -22.66
CA GLN A 38 -14.05 10.14 -22.35
C GLN A 38 -13.41 9.48 -21.12
N PHE A 39 -14.21 9.19 -20.08
CA PHE A 39 -13.72 8.68 -18.79
C PHE A 39 -14.17 7.24 -18.50
N GLN A 40 -14.84 6.58 -19.45
CA GLN A 40 -15.36 5.22 -19.31
C GLN A 40 -16.23 5.02 -18.06
N LEU A 41 -17.03 6.02 -17.71
CA LEU A 41 -17.89 6.01 -16.53
C LEU A 41 -19.34 6.22 -16.95
N ALA A 42 -20.18 5.18 -16.90
CA ALA A 42 -21.57 5.26 -17.36
C ALA A 42 -22.36 6.38 -16.64
N PRO A 43 -23.32 7.06 -17.31
CA PRO A 43 -24.05 8.22 -16.76
C PRO A 43 -24.68 7.99 -15.38
N GLN A 44 -25.18 6.78 -15.13
CA GLN A 44 -25.77 6.36 -13.86
C GLN A 44 -24.79 6.29 -12.70
N TYR A 45 -23.48 6.37 -12.95
CA TYR A 45 -22.40 6.32 -11.97
C TYR A 45 -21.73 7.67 -11.73
N GLN A 46 -22.15 8.70 -12.45
CA GLN A 46 -21.52 10.02 -12.43
C GLN A 46 -22.19 10.92 -11.38
N ARG A 47 -21.37 11.55 -10.54
CA ARG A 47 -21.75 12.68 -9.69
C ARG A 47 -20.94 13.89 -10.09
N LEU A 48 -21.60 14.90 -10.64
CA LEU A 48 -20.98 16.14 -11.11
C LEU A 48 -21.09 17.21 -10.03
N VAL A 49 -19.97 17.85 -9.70
CA VAL A 49 -19.89 18.88 -8.65
C VAL A 49 -19.28 20.16 -9.22
N LEU A 50 -20.00 21.27 -9.09
CA LEU A 50 -19.56 22.62 -9.46
C LEU A 50 -19.47 23.47 -8.20
N ARG A 51 -18.28 23.99 -7.88
CA ARG A 51 -18.03 24.86 -6.70
C ARG A 51 -18.58 24.26 -5.39
N GLY A 52 -18.41 22.96 -5.20
CA GLY A 52 -18.86 22.23 -4.00
C GLY A 52 -20.36 21.90 -3.96
N ARG A 53 -21.12 22.19 -5.01
CA ARG A 53 -22.55 21.85 -5.12
C ARG A 53 -22.79 20.84 -6.23
N ASP A 54 -23.72 19.91 -6.00
CA ASP A 54 -24.12 18.92 -6.99
C ASP A 54 -24.81 19.60 -8.19
N VAL A 55 -24.38 19.26 -9.39
CA VAL A 55 -24.98 19.73 -10.64
C VAL A 55 -26.28 18.96 -10.88
N LYS A 56 -27.38 19.71 -10.96
CA LYS A 56 -28.73 19.23 -11.28
C LYS A 56 -29.17 19.80 -12.62
N ALA A 57 -30.28 19.31 -13.18
CA ALA A 57 -30.85 19.84 -14.43
C ALA A 57 -31.13 21.36 -14.37
N SER A 58 -31.41 21.90 -13.18
CA SER A 58 -31.62 23.34 -12.95
C SER A 58 -30.33 24.15 -12.74
N THR A 59 -29.15 23.53 -12.81
CA THR A 59 -27.88 24.21 -12.55
C THR A 59 -27.41 24.89 -13.83
N VAL A 60 -27.27 26.22 -13.78
CA VAL A 60 -26.77 27.00 -14.91
C VAL A 60 -25.27 26.77 -15.06
N LEU A 61 -24.87 26.08 -16.12
CA LEU A 61 -23.48 25.90 -16.51
C LEU A 61 -23.04 27.07 -17.40
N THR A 62 -21.87 27.63 -17.11
CA THR A 62 -21.29 28.77 -17.84
C THR A 62 -20.09 28.32 -18.66
N ASP A 63 -19.73 29.08 -19.69
CA ASP A 63 -18.55 28.79 -20.49
C ASP A 63 -17.27 28.80 -19.63
N ARG A 64 -16.37 27.86 -19.92
CA ARG A 64 -15.09 27.61 -19.23
C ARG A 64 -15.22 27.28 -17.74
N CYS A 65 -16.38 26.80 -17.30
CA CYS A 65 -16.54 26.32 -15.94
C CYS A 65 -15.76 25.01 -15.70
N LYS A 66 -15.38 24.77 -14.44
CA LYS A 66 -14.68 23.55 -14.01
C LYS A 66 -15.62 22.70 -13.17
N ILE A 67 -15.89 21.49 -13.63
CA ILE A 67 -16.71 20.50 -12.93
C ILE A 67 -15.81 19.38 -12.44
N LEU A 68 -16.00 19.00 -11.19
CA LEU A 68 -15.40 17.80 -10.63
C LEU A 68 -16.33 16.62 -10.89
N LEU A 69 -15.82 15.59 -11.56
CA LEU A 69 -16.47 14.30 -11.69
C LEU A 69 -16.13 13.44 -10.48
N LEU A 70 -17.15 12.84 -9.86
CA LEU A 70 -17.02 11.87 -8.79
C LEU A 70 -17.81 10.62 -9.17
N ARG A 71 -17.39 9.47 -8.63
CA ARG A 71 -18.18 8.24 -8.67
C ARG A 71 -19.29 8.33 -7.65
N ASN A 72 -20.51 8.00 -8.04
CA ASN A 72 -21.63 7.97 -7.11
C ASN A 72 -21.69 6.63 -6.36
N ARG A 73 -22.64 6.54 -5.41
CA ARG A 73 -22.82 5.35 -4.57
C ARG A 73 -23.19 4.09 -5.38
N ALA A 74 -23.96 4.24 -6.46
CA ALA A 74 -24.37 3.12 -7.32
C ALA A 74 -23.18 2.44 -8.02
N PHE A 75 -22.11 3.19 -8.34
CA PHE A 75 -20.87 2.61 -8.88
C PHE A 75 -20.22 1.63 -7.90
N HIS A 76 -20.25 1.97 -6.61
CA HIS A 76 -19.70 1.13 -5.55
C HIS A 76 -20.62 -0.02 -5.16
N GLU A 77 -21.92 0.12 -5.42
CA GLU A 77 -22.91 -0.94 -5.17
C GLU A 77 -22.93 -1.97 -6.30
N ASN A 78 -22.72 -1.58 -7.57
CA ASN A 78 -22.69 -2.51 -8.71
C ASN A 78 -21.37 -3.28 -8.88
N GLN A 79 -20.35 -3.01 -8.05
CA GLN A 79 -19.22 -3.93 -7.87
C GLN A 79 -19.51 -5.02 -6.83
N ALA A 80 -20.68 -5.01 -6.18
CA ALA A 80 -21.06 -6.08 -5.28
C ALA A 80 -21.28 -7.37 -6.09
N ILE A 81 -20.56 -8.41 -5.70
CA ILE A 81 -20.72 -9.76 -6.24
C ILE A 81 -22.19 -10.17 -6.11
N ASP A 82 -22.80 -10.57 -7.22
CA ASP A 82 -24.18 -11.08 -7.22
C ASP A 82 -24.21 -12.43 -6.48
N LEU A 83 -25.04 -12.50 -5.45
CA LEU A 83 -25.16 -13.68 -4.59
C LEU A 83 -25.88 -14.83 -5.28
N ASN A 84 -26.61 -14.54 -6.37
CA ASN A 84 -27.31 -15.54 -7.16
C ASN A 84 -26.38 -16.30 -8.11
N GLU A 85 -25.22 -15.73 -8.45
CA GLU A 85 -24.16 -16.39 -9.24
C GLU A 85 -23.18 -17.19 -8.37
N LEU A 86 -23.33 -17.13 -7.04
CA LEU A 86 -22.52 -17.93 -6.12
C LEU A 86 -23.09 -19.35 -6.04
N ASP A 87 -22.23 -20.34 -6.34
CA ASP A 87 -22.51 -21.75 -6.07
C ASP A 87 -22.97 -21.94 -4.61
N ASP A 88 -23.88 -22.88 -4.39
CA ASP A 88 -24.49 -23.11 -3.07
C ASP A 88 -23.45 -23.36 -1.97
N ASP A 89 -22.28 -23.90 -2.31
CA ASP A 89 -21.17 -24.19 -1.39
C ASP A 89 -20.25 -22.99 -1.11
N LYS A 90 -20.53 -21.82 -1.69
CA LYS A 90 -19.72 -20.61 -1.56
C LYS A 90 -20.40 -19.54 -0.71
N LEU A 91 -19.59 -18.81 0.05
CA LEU A 91 -19.99 -17.70 0.90
C LEU A 91 -19.27 -16.41 0.49
N LEU A 92 -20.01 -15.30 0.48
CA LEU A 92 -19.44 -13.98 0.30
C LEU A 92 -19.04 -13.40 1.66
N VAL A 93 -17.74 -13.16 1.84
CA VAL A 93 -17.19 -12.49 3.02
C VAL A 93 -16.86 -11.05 2.65
N GLN A 94 -17.64 -10.13 3.22
CA GLN A 94 -17.48 -8.68 3.03
C GLN A 94 -16.71 -8.11 4.22
N VAL A 95 -15.49 -7.67 3.98
CA VAL A 95 -14.56 -7.21 4.99
C VAL A 95 -14.42 -5.71 4.89
N VAL A 96 -14.82 -5.00 5.94
CA VAL A 96 -14.72 -3.55 6.02
C VAL A 96 -13.53 -3.18 6.90
N ARG A 97 -12.67 -2.30 6.39
CA ARG A 97 -11.57 -1.67 7.13
C ARG A 97 -11.65 -0.15 6.93
N GLY A 98 -12.19 0.56 7.92
CA GLY A 98 -12.41 2.00 7.81
C GLY A 98 -13.34 2.36 6.66
N LYS A 99 -12.80 3.04 5.63
CA LYS A 99 -13.55 3.39 4.39
C LYS A 99 -13.40 2.35 3.28
N SER A 100 -12.46 1.42 3.41
CA SER A 100 -12.19 0.38 2.41
C SER A 100 -13.08 -0.83 2.65
N ARG A 101 -13.55 -1.43 1.56
CA ARG A 101 -14.35 -2.67 1.57
C ARG A 101 -13.70 -3.67 0.63
N TYR A 102 -13.55 -4.89 1.12
CA TYR A 102 -12.99 -6.02 0.40
C TYR A 102 -14.03 -7.12 0.36
N ASP A 103 -14.47 -7.49 -0.83
CA ASP A 103 -15.45 -8.56 -1.02
C ASP A 103 -14.70 -9.78 -1.54
N VAL A 104 -14.74 -10.89 -0.78
CA VAL A 104 -13.95 -12.10 -1.05
C VAL A 104 -14.85 -13.33 -0.92
N ILE A 105 -14.72 -14.27 -1.85
CA ILE A 105 -15.49 -15.52 -1.88
C ILE A 105 -14.69 -16.66 -1.25
N PHE A 106 -15.32 -17.39 -0.33
CA PHE A 106 -14.77 -18.56 0.35
C PHE A 106 -15.73 -19.74 0.27
N GLN A 107 -15.26 -20.95 0.54
CA GLN A 107 -16.11 -22.13 0.70
C GLN A 107 -16.73 -22.15 2.10
N GLN A 108 -17.89 -22.81 2.26
CA GLN A 108 -18.54 -22.96 3.57
C GLN A 108 -17.69 -23.73 4.59
N SER A 109 -16.87 -24.67 4.09
CA SER A 109 -15.93 -25.47 4.87
C SER A 109 -14.72 -24.70 5.38
N ASP A 110 -14.44 -23.51 4.81
CA ASP A 110 -13.24 -22.75 5.13
C ASP A 110 -13.31 -22.18 6.55
N GLY A 111 -12.13 -22.07 7.17
CA GLY A 111 -11.97 -21.48 8.49
C GLY A 111 -11.73 -19.98 8.42
N ILE A 112 -11.84 -19.32 9.57
CA ILE A 112 -11.47 -17.91 9.71
C ILE A 112 -9.99 -17.66 9.47
N LEU A 113 -9.15 -18.65 9.76
CA LEU A 113 -7.73 -18.61 9.43
C LEU A 113 -7.49 -18.40 7.93
N ASP A 114 -8.29 -19.04 7.06
CA ASP A 114 -8.15 -18.91 5.61
C ASP A 114 -8.61 -17.52 5.14
N VAL A 115 -9.65 -16.98 5.77
CA VAL A 115 -10.05 -15.59 5.59
C VAL A 115 -8.94 -14.64 5.99
N LYS A 116 -8.31 -14.85 7.16
CA LYS A 116 -7.18 -14.04 7.61
C LYS A 116 -5.97 -14.16 6.68
N LYS A 117 -5.64 -15.34 6.17
CA LYS A 117 -4.53 -15.55 5.22
C LYS A 117 -4.75 -14.81 3.90
N ARG A 118 -5.96 -14.88 3.35
CA ARG A 118 -6.25 -14.20 2.08
C ARG A 118 -6.29 -12.68 2.27
N LEU A 119 -6.86 -12.22 3.38
CA LEU A 119 -6.84 -10.80 3.72
C LEU A 119 -5.44 -10.30 4.07
N SER A 120 -4.59 -11.11 4.72
CA SER A 120 -3.22 -10.72 5.00
C SER A 120 -2.44 -10.55 3.70
N GLY A 121 -2.62 -11.45 2.71
CA GLY A 121 -2.04 -11.27 1.38
C GLY A 121 -2.51 -9.98 0.69
N VAL A 122 -3.82 -9.68 0.70
CA VAL A 122 -4.38 -8.47 0.08
C VAL A 122 -3.94 -7.19 0.80
N LEU A 123 -3.75 -7.25 2.12
CA LEU A 123 -3.35 -6.12 2.96
C LEU A 123 -1.82 -6.00 3.13
N GLY A 124 -1.03 -6.90 2.54
CA GLY A 124 0.42 -6.91 2.67
C GLY A 124 0.92 -7.20 4.10
N LEU A 125 0.21 -8.04 4.85
CA LEU A 125 0.54 -8.40 6.23
C LEU A 125 1.32 -9.71 6.27
N SER A 126 2.43 -9.72 6.99
CA SER A 126 3.35 -10.85 7.15
C SER A 126 2.74 -12.03 7.93
N SER A 127 1.76 -11.77 8.81
CA SER A 127 1.09 -12.81 9.59
C SER A 127 -0.43 -12.66 9.59
N PRO A 128 -1.20 -13.74 9.39
CA PRO A 128 -2.65 -13.75 9.58
C PRO A 128 -3.09 -13.37 11.00
N GLN A 129 -2.22 -13.59 12.01
CA GLN A 129 -2.52 -13.28 13.41
C GLN A 129 -2.56 -11.77 13.69
N ALA A 130 -1.91 -10.98 12.83
CA ALA A 130 -1.97 -9.52 12.86
C ALA A 130 -3.40 -8.97 12.64
N LEU A 131 -4.29 -9.79 12.10
CA LEU A 131 -5.68 -9.43 11.81
C LEU A 131 -6.62 -9.94 12.90
N ARG A 132 -7.37 -9.01 13.47
CA ARG A 132 -8.53 -9.27 14.30
C ARG A 132 -9.80 -9.05 13.49
N LEU A 133 -10.48 -10.15 13.16
CA LEU A 133 -11.77 -10.11 12.48
C LEU A 133 -12.89 -10.01 13.52
N VAL A 134 -13.79 -9.06 13.30
CA VAL A 134 -14.98 -8.84 14.13
C VAL A 134 -16.22 -9.16 13.30
N VAL A 135 -16.97 -10.17 13.71
CA VAL A 135 -18.24 -10.58 13.07
C VAL A 135 -19.36 -10.36 14.07
N LYS A 136 -20.33 -9.50 13.73
CA LYS A 136 -21.46 -9.14 14.60
C LYS A 136 -21.04 -8.76 16.04
N GLY A 137 -19.92 -8.04 16.18
CA GLY A 137 -19.38 -7.60 17.47
C GLY A 137 -18.59 -8.67 18.26
N LYS A 138 -18.47 -9.90 17.75
CA LYS A 138 -17.66 -10.96 18.35
C LYS A 138 -16.38 -11.19 17.55
N THR A 139 -15.33 -11.65 18.22
CA THR A 139 -14.06 -12.03 17.58
C THR A 139 -13.94 -13.54 17.59
N PRO A 140 -14.40 -14.22 16.53
CA PRO A 140 -14.36 -15.67 16.45
C PRO A 140 -12.91 -16.18 16.38
N GLY A 141 -12.69 -17.38 16.92
CA GLY A 141 -11.38 -18.04 16.92
C GLY A 141 -11.00 -18.57 15.54
N ASP A 142 -9.72 -18.86 15.33
CA ASP A 142 -9.17 -19.21 14.01
C ASP A 142 -9.75 -20.52 13.44
N GLU A 143 -10.16 -21.46 14.30
CA GLU A 143 -10.78 -22.75 13.95
C GLU A 143 -12.29 -22.65 13.67
N THR A 144 -12.89 -21.49 13.90
CA THR A 144 -14.33 -21.33 13.70
C THR A 144 -14.64 -21.34 12.20
N LYS A 145 -15.44 -22.32 11.76
CA LYS A 145 -15.85 -22.45 10.36
C LYS A 145 -16.82 -21.35 9.94
N LEU A 146 -16.74 -20.95 8.67
CA LEU A 146 -17.59 -19.89 8.12
C LEU A 146 -19.08 -20.26 8.13
N GLU A 147 -19.43 -21.54 7.95
CA GLU A 147 -20.82 -22.04 8.05
C GLU A 147 -21.52 -21.61 9.36
N SER A 148 -20.79 -21.70 10.49
CA SER A 148 -21.32 -21.39 11.82
C SER A 148 -21.60 -19.90 12.03
N LEU A 149 -20.93 -19.04 11.25
CA LEU A 149 -21.01 -17.58 11.34
C LEU A 149 -22.00 -16.98 10.34
N ALA A 150 -22.09 -17.59 9.16
CA ALA A 150 -23.06 -17.25 8.13
C ALA A 150 -24.49 -17.62 8.59
N GLY A 151 -24.65 -18.75 9.29
CA GLY A 151 -25.96 -19.28 9.65
C GLY A 151 -26.76 -19.56 8.37
N SER A 152 -27.93 -18.93 8.23
CA SER A 152 -28.78 -19.03 7.03
C SER A 152 -28.46 -18.01 5.91
N LYS A 153 -27.46 -17.14 6.11
CA LYS A 153 -27.13 -16.07 5.15
C LYS A 153 -25.89 -16.44 4.36
N ARG A 154 -25.95 -16.35 3.03
CA ARG A 154 -24.79 -16.51 2.13
C ARG A 154 -23.76 -15.37 2.21
N VAL A 155 -23.99 -14.38 3.09
CA VAL A 155 -23.14 -13.20 3.28
C VAL A 155 -22.70 -13.05 4.72
N ILE A 156 -21.40 -12.97 4.93
CA ILE A 156 -20.78 -12.64 6.21
C ILE A 156 -20.20 -11.23 6.12
N LYS A 157 -20.66 -10.33 6.98
CA LYS A 157 -20.07 -9.00 7.14
C LYS A 157 -19.08 -9.03 8.30
N CYS A 158 -17.83 -8.75 8.00
CA CYS A 158 -16.71 -8.74 8.93
C CYS A 158 -16.09 -7.35 8.96
N MET A 159 -15.61 -6.91 10.12
CA MET A 159 -14.72 -5.77 10.22
C MET A 159 -13.30 -6.27 10.48
N ALA A 160 -12.33 -5.82 9.70
CA ALA A 160 -10.92 -6.15 9.93
C ALA A 160 -10.25 -5.03 10.73
N LEU A 161 -9.75 -5.38 11.91
CA LEU A 161 -8.92 -4.54 12.76
C LEU A 161 -7.49 -5.09 12.75
N LEU A 162 -6.49 -4.21 12.73
CA LEU A 162 -5.12 -4.61 13.03
C LEU A 162 -4.98 -4.75 14.54
N GLN A 163 -4.22 -5.75 14.99
CA GLN A 163 -3.82 -5.84 16.39
C GLN A 163 -2.95 -4.63 16.79
N ALA A 164 -2.93 -4.32 18.09
CA ALA A 164 -2.15 -3.22 18.61
C ALA A 164 -0.66 -3.38 18.24
N GLN A 165 0.02 -2.27 17.93
CA GLN A 165 1.43 -2.20 17.52
C GLN A 165 1.80 -2.85 16.18
N GLN A 166 0.86 -3.45 15.43
CA GLN A 166 1.18 -4.01 14.11
C GLN A 166 1.64 -2.96 13.09
N HIS A 167 1.14 -1.73 13.18
CA HIS A 167 1.61 -0.61 12.34
C HIS A 167 3.09 -0.30 12.59
N VAL A 168 3.55 -0.43 13.84
CA VAL A 168 4.95 -0.26 14.20
C VAL A 168 5.79 -1.38 13.57
N VAL A 169 5.30 -2.62 13.61
CA VAL A 169 6.00 -3.75 12.94
C VAL A 169 6.08 -3.52 11.44
N GLN A 170 5.00 -3.08 10.78
CA GLN A 170 5.02 -2.76 9.34
C GLN A 170 5.98 -1.62 9.00
N GLU A 171 5.95 -0.53 9.76
CA GLU A 171 6.86 0.60 9.58
C GLU A 171 8.33 0.16 9.73
N LYS A 172 8.62 -0.71 10.70
CA LYS A 172 9.96 -1.27 10.91
C LYS A 172 10.37 -2.29 9.85
N GLU A 173 9.44 -3.03 9.27
CA GLU A 173 9.70 -3.89 8.10
C GLU A 173 9.99 -3.07 6.83
N GLU A 174 9.34 -1.92 6.66
CA GLU A 174 9.63 -0.97 5.59
C GLU A 174 11.01 -0.33 5.77
N GLU A 175 11.32 0.15 6.99
CA GLU A 175 12.64 0.67 7.35
C GLU A 175 13.75 -0.37 7.14
N LEU A 176 13.50 -1.64 7.48
CA LEU A 176 14.43 -2.73 7.19
C LEU A 176 14.71 -2.87 5.68
N ARG A 177 13.67 -2.80 4.83
CA ARG A 177 13.87 -2.88 3.37
C ARG A 177 14.72 -1.72 2.86
N GLU A 178 14.52 -0.52 3.37
CA GLU A 178 15.32 0.64 3.01
C GLU A 178 16.79 0.44 3.41
N LEU A 179 17.05 0.00 4.65
CA LEU A 179 18.40 -0.29 5.15
C LEU A 179 19.10 -1.41 4.37
N LEU A 180 18.37 -2.46 3.94
CA LEU A 180 18.94 -3.51 3.09
C LEU A 180 19.36 -2.99 1.71
N ASN A 181 18.59 -2.07 1.13
CA ASN A 181 18.95 -1.42 -0.13
C ASN A 181 20.17 -0.50 0.04
N GLU A 182 20.24 0.25 1.16
CA GLU A 182 21.41 1.05 1.51
C GLU A 182 22.65 0.18 1.69
N LEU A 183 22.54 -0.96 2.39
CA LEU A 183 23.63 -1.92 2.57
C LEU A 183 24.13 -2.47 1.23
N ALA A 184 23.24 -2.88 0.34
CA ALA A 184 23.61 -3.36 -0.99
C ALA A 184 24.32 -2.27 -1.81
N SER A 185 23.88 -1.02 -1.70
CA SER A 185 24.54 0.13 -2.33
C SER A 185 25.93 0.39 -1.75
N ALA A 186 26.09 0.33 -0.42
CA ALA A 186 27.37 0.47 0.25
C ALA A 186 28.35 -0.65 -0.14
N GLN A 187 27.87 -1.90 -0.21
CA GLN A 187 28.66 -3.04 -0.68
C GLN A 187 29.13 -2.85 -2.13
N ALA A 188 28.25 -2.38 -3.01
CA ALA A 188 28.61 -2.07 -4.39
C ALA A 188 29.64 -0.93 -4.48
N ALA A 189 29.53 0.09 -3.62
CA ALA A 189 30.50 1.17 -3.53
C ALA A 189 31.87 0.65 -3.09
N LEU A 190 31.96 -0.16 -2.03
CA LEU A 190 33.22 -0.75 -1.57
C LEU A 190 33.90 -1.56 -2.68
N GLN A 191 33.13 -2.40 -3.38
CA GLN A 191 33.65 -3.22 -4.48
C GLN A 191 34.14 -2.35 -5.66
N ARG A 192 33.48 -1.22 -5.92
CA ARG A 192 33.91 -0.27 -6.94
C ARG A 192 35.23 0.39 -6.56
N VAL A 193 35.35 0.90 -5.32
CA VAL A 193 36.56 1.51 -4.79
C VAL A 193 37.73 0.53 -4.87
N LYS A 194 37.55 -0.70 -4.39
CA LYS A 194 38.55 -1.77 -4.51
C LYS A 194 39.03 -2.01 -5.94
N ARG A 195 38.11 -2.06 -6.91
CA ARG A 195 38.47 -2.24 -8.32
C ARG A 195 39.22 -1.05 -8.90
N GLN A 196 38.85 0.17 -8.49
CA GLN A 196 39.54 1.39 -8.91
C GLN A 196 40.94 1.46 -8.32
N MET A 197 41.09 1.13 -7.03
CA MET A 197 42.39 1.04 -6.35
C MET A 197 43.29 -0.03 -6.97
N ALA A 198 42.78 -1.24 -7.22
CA ALA A 198 43.56 -2.33 -7.82
C ALA A 198 44.07 -2.01 -9.24
N ARG A 199 43.41 -1.07 -9.94
CA ARG A 199 43.76 -0.64 -11.29
C ARG A 199 44.41 0.75 -11.31
N ASN A 200 44.70 1.35 -10.15
CA ASN A 200 45.24 2.70 -9.99
C ASN A 200 44.44 3.79 -10.75
N PHE A 201 43.11 3.65 -10.84
CA PHE A 201 42.25 4.59 -11.57
C PHE A 201 41.84 5.83 -10.77
N THR A 202 42.13 5.87 -9.47
CA THR A 202 41.77 6.95 -8.54
C THR A 202 42.98 7.43 -7.79
N SER A 203 43.01 8.71 -7.42
CA SER A 203 44.08 9.22 -6.56
C SER A 203 43.99 8.59 -5.17
N ARG A 204 45.12 8.58 -4.45
CA ARG A 204 45.18 8.03 -3.08
C ARG A 204 44.22 8.77 -2.15
N GLU A 205 44.19 10.09 -2.21
CA GLU A 205 43.32 10.93 -1.37
C GLU A 205 41.83 10.69 -1.68
N GLU A 206 41.45 10.58 -2.95
CA GLU A 206 40.08 10.22 -3.34
C GLU A 206 39.70 8.82 -2.85
N SER A 207 40.61 7.85 -2.95
CA SER A 207 40.35 6.47 -2.51
C SER A 207 40.19 6.39 -0.99
N LEU A 208 41.02 7.11 -0.22
CA LEU A 208 40.90 7.21 1.24
C LEU A 208 39.60 7.92 1.65
N PHE A 209 39.21 8.98 0.94
CA PHE A 209 37.96 9.68 1.20
C PHE A 209 36.74 8.78 0.91
N GLU A 210 36.75 8.05 -0.21
CA GLU A 210 35.67 7.12 -0.55
C GLU A 210 35.59 5.94 0.43
N LEU A 211 36.73 5.40 0.88
CA LEU A 211 36.76 4.35 1.91
C LEU A 211 36.25 4.85 3.26
N SER A 212 36.62 6.05 3.71
CA SER A 212 36.10 6.66 4.95
C SER A 212 34.59 6.84 4.88
N ARG A 213 34.07 7.30 3.74
CA ARG A 213 32.63 7.43 3.53
C ARG A 213 31.92 6.08 3.60
N VAL A 214 32.47 5.03 3.01
CA VAL A 214 31.90 3.68 3.06
C VAL A 214 31.93 3.11 4.47
N LEU A 215 33.00 3.37 5.24
CA LEU A 215 33.10 2.98 6.64
C LEU A 215 32.00 3.64 7.50
N ASP A 216 31.87 4.96 7.42
CA ASP A 216 30.85 5.70 8.17
C ASP A 216 29.44 5.23 7.83
N GLU A 217 29.19 4.96 6.54
CA GLU A 217 27.90 4.46 6.06
C GLU A 217 27.62 3.04 6.57
N GLY A 218 28.63 2.16 6.57
CA GLY A 218 28.51 0.81 7.13
C GLY A 218 28.17 0.80 8.63
N GLN A 219 28.85 1.63 9.42
CA GLN A 219 28.60 1.78 10.85
C GLN A 219 27.20 2.36 11.13
N ARG A 220 26.79 3.37 10.34
CA ARG A 220 25.45 3.97 10.43
C ARG A 220 24.35 2.93 10.14
N ILE A 221 24.51 2.15 9.08
CA ILE A 221 23.56 1.11 8.70
C ILE A 221 23.48 0.02 9.77
N ALA A 222 24.62 -0.44 10.30
CA ALA A 222 24.65 -1.43 11.38
C ALA A 222 23.90 -0.95 12.63
N GLY A 223 24.16 0.29 13.09
CA GLY A 223 23.46 0.86 14.25
C GLY A 223 21.94 1.01 14.03
N ASN A 224 21.52 1.40 12.83
CA ASN A 224 20.10 1.49 12.49
C ASN A 224 19.43 0.10 12.44
N LEU A 225 20.12 -0.92 11.92
CA LEU A 225 19.62 -2.30 11.90
C LEU A 225 19.49 -2.88 13.31
N GLU A 226 20.39 -2.56 14.23
CA GLU A 226 20.28 -2.95 15.65
C GLU A 226 19.04 -2.34 16.32
N LEU A 227 18.74 -1.07 16.04
CA LEU A 227 17.52 -0.42 16.54
C LEU A 227 16.26 -1.11 15.99
N VAL A 228 16.25 -1.43 14.70
CA VAL A 228 15.16 -2.18 14.06
C VAL A 228 15.03 -3.58 14.68
N GLN A 229 16.13 -4.29 14.92
CA GLN A 229 16.14 -5.59 15.60
C GLN A 229 15.51 -5.51 16.99
N HIS A 230 15.89 -4.50 17.78
CA HIS A 230 15.35 -4.30 19.13
C HIS A 230 13.83 -4.05 19.10
N HIS A 231 13.34 -3.29 18.12
CA HIS A 231 11.90 -3.06 17.95
C HIS A 231 11.14 -4.31 17.48
N LEU A 232 11.68 -5.07 16.52
CA LEU A 232 11.06 -6.27 15.98
C LEU A 232 11.10 -7.46 16.96
N ALA A 233 12.11 -7.53 17.83
CA ALA A 233 12.24 -8.53 18.89
C ALA A 233 11.32 -8.28 20.10
N GLY A 234 10.60 -7.16 20.12
CA GLY A 234 9.68 -6.80 21.20
C GLY A 234 10.33 -6.06 22.37
N GLY A 235 11.44 -5.35 22.13
CA GLY A 235 12.14 -4.53 23.13
C GLY A 235 11.43 -3.21 23.50
N GLY A 236 10.26 -2.92 22.92
CA GLY A 236 9.36 -1.88 23.44
C GLY A 236 8.66 -2.32 24.74
N ALA A 237 8.23 -1.37 25.57
CA ALA A 237 7.70 -1.53 26.95
C ALA A 237 6.53 -2.52 27.18
N SER A 238 6.11 -3.31 26.19
CA SER A 238 5.15 -4.40 26.36
C SER A 238 5.71 -5.70 25.75
N LYS A 239 6.13 -6.63 26.61
CA LYS A 239 6.54 -8.02 26.29
C LYS A 239 5.43 -8.89 25.65
N THR A 240 4.34 -8.27 25.20
CA THR A 240 3.12 -8.89 24.65
C THR A 240 2.79 -8.38 23.23
N GLY A 241 3.69 -7.60 22.61
CA GLY A 241 3.52 -7.12 21.23
C GLY A 241 3.70 -8.23 20.18
N PRO A 242 3.09 -8.09 18.99
CA PRO A 242 3.29 -9.02 17.89
C PRO A 242 4.78 -9.05 17.50
N ARG A 243 5.39 -10.23 17.57
CA ARG A 243 6.76 -10.45 17.11
C ARG A 243 6.78 -10.54 15.59
N ALA A 244 7.80 -9.96 14.97
CA ALA A 244 8.08 -10.21 13.57
C ALA A 244 8.33 -11.72 13.36
N GLY A 245 8.09 -12.20 12.14
CA GLY A 245 8.36 -13.59 11.80
C GLY A 245 9.83 -13.94 12.06
N GLU A 246 10.09 -15.17 12.51
CA GLU A 246 11.44 -15.65 12.83
C GLU A 246 12.45 -15.43 11.69
N GLN A 247 11.99 -15.59 10.45
CA GLN A 247 12.75 -15.31 9.22
C GLN A 247 13.20 -13.84 9.09
N ILE A 248 12.40 -12.88 9.57
CA ILE A 248 12.74 -11.45 9.50
C ILE A 248 13.81 -11.13 10.54
N LEU A 249 13.71 -11.73 11.74
CA LEU A 249 14.73 -11.57 12.78
C LEU A 249 16.07 -12.17 12.36
N GLU A 250 16.05 -13.33 11.69
CA GLU A 250 17.25 -13.93 11.10
C GLU A 250 17.84 -13.02 10.01
N ALA A 251 17.01 -12.49 9.10
CA ALA A 251 17.46 -11.58 8.05
C ALA A 251 18.09 -10.29 8.60
N VAL A 252 17.52 -9.71 9.67
CA VAL A 252 18.09 -8.53 10.35
C VAL A 252 19.45 -8.88 10.96
N THR A 253 19.55 -10.03 11.63
CA THR A 253 20.79 -10.47 12.27
C THR A 253 21.89 -10.70 11.24
N GLN A 254 21.55 -11.31 10.11
CA GLN A 254 22.47 -11.47 8.98
C GLN A 254 22.89 -10.12 8.39
N ALA A 255 21.96 -9.19 8.20
CA ALA A 255 22.25 -7.86 7.66
C ALA A 255 23.18 -7.05 8.58
N ILE A 256 23.03 -7.17 9.90
CA ILE A 256 23.94 -6.56 10.88
C ILE A 256 25.35 -7.14 10.72
N ALA A 257 25.48 -8.47 10.61
CA ALA A 257 26.77 -9.11 10.39
C ALA A 257 27.43 -8.67 9.08
N GLU A 258 26.66 -8.54 8.00
CA GLU A 258 27.13 -8.05 6.71
C GLU A 258 27.56 -6.58 6.75
N ALA A 259 26.81 -5.72 7.46
CA ALA A 259 27.16 -4.31 7.64
C ALA A 259 28.45 -4.14 8.45
N ASN A 260 28.61 -4.91 9.53
CA ASN A 260 29.83 -4.92 10.34
C ASN A 260 31.03 -5.44 9.55
N SER A 261 30.86 -6.53 8.78
CA SER A 261 31.92 -7.05 7.90
C SER A 261 32.35 -6.03 6.84
N LEU A 262 31.40 -5.27 6.27
CA LEU A 262 31.70 -4.19 5.34
C LEU A 262 32.51 -3.06 5.99
N ALA A 263 32.14 -2.66 7.21
CA ALA A 263 32.85 -1.64 7.97
C ALA A 263 34.29 -2.09 8.31
N GLU A 264 34.45 -3.31 8.82
CA GLU A 264 35.77 -3.89 9.12
C GLU A 264 36.67 -3.95 7.87
N GLU A 265 36.09 -4.33 6.73
CA GLU A 265 36.83 -4.41 5.48
C GLU A 265 37.26 -3.03 4.94
N ALA A 266 36.38 -2.02 5.04
CA ALA A 266 36.72 -0.65 4.70
C ALA A 266 37.82 -0.09 5.63
N GLN A 267 37.73 -0.38 6.93
CA GLN A 267 38.73 0.02 7.92
C GLN A 267 40.10 -0.63 7.65
N ALA A 268 40.14 -1.93 7.38
CA ALA A 268 41.39 -2.62 7.04
C ALA A 268 42.07 -2.03 5.79
N LEU A 269 41.28 -1.63 4.79
CA LEU A 269 41.80 -0.95 3.59
C LEU A 269 42.31 0.47 3.90
N LEU A 270 41.63 1.21 4.78
CA LEU A 270 42.12 2.52 5.24
C LEU A 270 43.45 2.41 5.99
N GLU A 271 43.59 1.44 6.89
CA GLU A 271 44.81 1.24 7.67
C GLU A 271 45.99 0.84 6.77
N THR A 272 45.76 -0.04 5.80
CA THR A 272 46.81 -0.46 4.84
C THR A 272 47.23 0.65 3.88
N HIS A 273 46.31 1.49 3.42
CA HIS A 273 46.60 2.57 2.45
C HIS A 273 46.93 3.93 3.08
N SER A 274 46.73 4.10 4.39
CA SER A 274 47.17 5.29 5.12
C SER A 274 48.64 5.22 5.53
N VAL A 275 49.19 4.01 5.73
CA VAL A 275 50.58 3.80 6.20
C VAL A 275 51.62 3.79 5.06
N ILE A 276 51.22 3.50 3.82
CA ILE A 276 52.07 3.50 2.61
C ILE A 276 51.88 4.80 1.85
#